data_AF-A0A0M3JB01-F1
#
_entry.id   AF-A0A0M3JB01-F1
#
_cell.length_a   1.000
_cell.length_b   1.000
_cell.length_c   1.000
_cell.angle_alpha   90.00
_cell.angle_beta   90.00
_cell.angle_gamma   90.00
#
_symmetry.space_group_name_H-M   'P 1'
#
loop_
_entity.id
_entity.type
_entity.pdbx_description
1 polymer ?
#
loop_
_entity_poly.entity_id
_entity_poly.type
_entity_poly.pdbx_seq_one_letter_code
_entity_poly.pdbx_strand_id
1 'polypeptide(L)'
;KILSGSCVGDAVGTCNCAACSSFVACQDDSVCGGLRGACNKQTGQCDCERGLHSLHFIQHLPRFLIAQFNATNFPSFNPNGSYFDALMFFCNIKRGVPNTDKCFGLPCNSGLCACS
;
A
#
# COMPACT_ATOMS: atom_id res chain seq x y z
N LYS A 1 1.71 25.17 16.40
CA LYS A 1 2.94 24.66 17.06
C LYS A 1 3.29 23.35 16.36
N ILE A 2 4.25 23.36 15.43
CA ILE A 2 4.77 22.11 14.85
C ILE A 2 5.73 21.58 15.91
N LEU A 3 5.39 20.43 16.50
CA LEU A 3 6.31 19.70 17.36
C LEU A 3 7.39 19.14 16.43
N SER A 4 8.63 19.64 16.53
CA SER A 4 9.75 18.93 15.91
C SER A 4 9.91 17.63 16.68
N GLY A 5 10.09 16.52 15.97
CA GLY A 5 10.20 15.22 16.58
C GLY A 5 10.80 14.26 15.58
N SER A 6 11.53 13.26 16.06
CA SER A 6 12.15 12.24 15.23
C SER A 6 11.57 10.88 15.60
N CYS A 7 11.24 10.09 14.59
CA CYS A 7 10.78 8.72 14.76
C CYS A 7 11.84 7.76 14.22
N VAL A 8 12.13 6.71 15.00
CA VAL A 8 13.12 5.68 14.64
C VAL A 8 12.43 4.31 14.57
N GLY A 9 12.78 3.54 13.55
CA GLY A 9 12.24 2.19 13.29
C GLY A 9 12.47 1.80 11.83
N ASP A 10 12.14 0.55 11.49
CA ASP A 10 12.28 0.06 10.12
C ASP A 10 11.25 0.70 9.20
N ALA A 11 11.74 1.38 8.17
CA ALA A 11 10.95 2.01 7.12
C ALA A 11 9.80 2.90 7.64
N VAL A 12 10.00 3.62 8.75
CA VAL A 12 8.97 4.47 9.36
C VAL A 12 8.34 5.43 8.35
N GLY A 13 7.01 5.54 8.40
CA GLY A 13 6.25 6.42 7.51
C GLY A 13 6.09 5.89 6.08
N THR A 14 6.48 4.65 5.81
CA THR A 14 6.16 3.94 4.56
C THR A 14 5.01 2.96 4.74
N CYS A 15 4.42 2.46 3.66
CA CYS A 15 3.28 1.52 3.72
C CYS A 15 3.68 0.17 4.33
N ASN A 16 2.94 -0.27 5.36
CA ASN A 16 3.14 -1.55 6.04
C ASN A 16 2.32 -2.66 5.38
N CYS A 17 2.91 -3.40 4.45
CA CYS A 17 2.22 -4.55 3.83
C CYS A 17 2.09 -5.76 4.74
N ALA A 18 2.92 -5.88 5.78
CA ALA A 18 2.83 -6.98 6.74
C ALA A 18 1.57 -6.88 7.63
N ALA A 19 0.87 -5.75 7.60
CA ALA A 19 -0.42 -5.60 8.26
C ALA A 19 -1.53 -6.45 7.60
N CYS A 20 -1.40 -6.82 6.33
CA CYS A 20 -2.34 -7.73 5.69
C CYS A 20 -1.96 -9.18 5.98
N SER A 21 -2.87 -9.91 6.64
CA SER A 21 -2.69 -11.33 6.95
C SER A 21 -3.60 -12.19 6.08
N SER A 22 -3.02 -12.94 5.14
CA SER A 22 -3.77 -13.87 4.29
C SER A 22 -4.43 -15.00 5.10
N PHE A 23 -5.47 -15.60 4.52
CA PHE A 23 -6.23 -16.75 5.06
C PHE A 23 -7.04 -16.49 6.33
N VAL A 24 -7.03 -15.26 6.84
CA VAL A 24 -7.91 -14.84 7.94
C VAL A 24 -9.34 -14.71 7.43
N ALA A 25 -10.32 -15.25 8.16
CA ALA A 25 -11.72 -15.07 7.82
C ALA A 25 -12.10 -13.59 7.87
N CYS A 26 -12.76 -13.09 6.82
CA CYS A 26 -13.05 -11.67 6.68
C CYS A 26 -14.48 -11.43 6.18
N GLN A 27 -15.04 -10.28 6.56
CA GLN A 27 -16.29 -9.76 6.00
C GLN A 27 -16.03 -8.54 5.10
N ASP A 28 -14.99 -7.78 5.42
CA ASP A 28 -14.50 -6.64 4.66
C ASP A 28 -12.97 -6.50 4.80
N ASP A 29 -12.41 -5.55 4.07
CA ASP A 29 -10.96 -5.31 3.97
C ASP A 29 -10.31 -4.84 5.28
N SER A 30 -11.07 -4.31 6.25
CA SER A 30 -10.56 -3.84 7.54
C SER A 30 -9.95 -4.98 8.34
N VAL A 31 -10.50 -6.20 8.22
CA VAL A 31 -9.95 -7.41 8.86
C VAL A 31 -8.62 -7.81 8.23
N CYS A 32 -8.44 -7.52 6.94
CA CYS A 32 -7.23 -7.81 6.18
C CYS A 32 -6.17 -6.71 6.32
N GLY A 33 -6.07 -6.08 7.50
CA GLY A 33 -5.17 -4.96 7.75
C GLY A 33 -5.57 -3.66 7.04
N GLY A 34 -6.79 -3.59 6.50
CA GLY A 34 -7.30 -2.45 5.74
C GLY A 34 -6.94 -2.47 4.25
N LEU A 35 -6.19 -3.48 3.77
CA LEU A 35 -5.79 -3.53 2.36
C LEU A 35 -7.01 -3.68 1.46
N ARG A 36 -7.26 -2.67 0.63
CA ARG A 36 -8.42 -2.62 -0.25
C ARG A 36 -8.39 -3.76 -1.27
N GLY A 37 -9.51 -4.47 -1.39
CA GLY A 37 -9.66 -5.62 -2.28
C GLY A 37 -8.99 -6.90 -1.79
N ALA A 38 -8.48 -6.93 -0.55
CA ALA A 38 -7.88 -8.13 0.03
C ALA A 38 -8.94 -9.11 0.55
N CYS A 39 -10.10 -8.67 1.03
CA CYS A 39 -11.11 -9.61 1.51
C CYS A 39 -11.77 -10.33 0.33
N ASN A 40 -11.42 -11.60 0.12
CA ASN A 40 -11.96 -12.42 -0.93
C ASN A 40 -13.34 -12.95 -0.52
N LYS A 41 -14.40 -12.29 -1.02
CA LYS A 41 -15.80 -12.66 -0.75
C LYS A 41 -16.21 -14.05 -1.28
N GLN A 42 -15.41 -14.67 -2.15
CA GLN A 42 -15.70 -16.01 -2.65
C GLN A 42 -15.27 -17.08 -1.64
N THR A 43 -14.10 -16.91 -1.02
CA THR A 43 -13.56 -17.83 -0.02
C THR A 43 -13.89 -17.42 1.41
N GLY A 44 -14.36 -16.18 1.61
CA GLY A 44 -14.58 -15.56 2.92
C GLY A 44 -13.28 -15.28 3.68
N GLN A 45 -12.15 -15.18 2.97
CA GLN A 45 -10.81 -15.06 3.57
C GLN A 45 -10.01 -13.92 2.95
N CYS A 46 -9.08 -13.37 3.71
CA CYS A 46 -8.11 -12.39 3.23
C CYS A 46 -7.15 -13.03 2.20
N ASP A 47 -7.02 -12.36 1.07
CA ASP A 47 -6.12 -12.65 -0.03
C ASP A 47 -5.30 -11.38 -0.32
N CYS A 48 -4.19 -11.26 0.41
CA CYS A 48 -3.34 -10.08 0.34
C CYS A 48 -2.64 -9.93 -1.02
N GLU A 49 -2.39 -11.05 -1.70
CA GLU A 49 -1.81 -11.03 -3.04
C GLU A 49 -2.77 -10.39 -4.03
N ARG A 50 -4.06 -10.75 -3.97
CA ARG A 50 -5.12 -10.11 -4.75
C ARG A 50 -5.26 -8.62 -4.44
N GLY A 51 -5.20 -8.23 -3.17
CA GLY A 51 -5.26 -6.82 -2.77
C GLY A 51 -4.10 -6.01 -3.36
N LEU A 52 -2.87 -6.54 -3.29
CA LEU A 52 -1.67 -5.90 -3.84
C LEU A 52 -1.63 -5.92 -5.38
N HIS A 53 -2.19 -6.95 -6.02
CA HIS A 53 -2.43 -6.97 -7.47
C HIS A 53 -3.50 -5.96 -7.90
N SER A 54 -4.38 -5.50 -7.00
CA SER A 54 -5.42 -4.53 -7.37
C SER A 54 -4.90 -3.09 -7.47
N LEU A 55 -3.63 -2.86 -7.13
CA LEU A 55 -2.91 -1.59 -7.33
C LEU A 55 -2.65 -1.26 -8.82
N HIS A 56 -3.04 -2.17 -9.73
CA HIS A 56 -2.84 -2.12 -11.19
C HIS A 56 -3.82 -1.20 -11.96
N PHE A 57 -4.72 -0.47 -11.28
CA PHE A 57 -5.90 0.12 -11.94
C PHE A 57 -5.67 1.46 -12.68
N ILE A 58 -4.70 1.53 -13.60
CA ILE A 58 -4.65 2.51 -14.72
C ILE A 58 -4.36 1.79 -16.06
N GLN A 59 -4.59 0.48 -16.14
CA GLN A 59 -4.18 -0.32 -17.32
C GLN A 59 -5.15 -0.32 -18.51
N HIS A 60 -6.28 0.38 -18.46
CA HIS A 60 -7.14 0.54 -19.64
C HIS A 60 -6.87 1.81 -20.46
N LEU A 61 -5.90 2.63 -20.06
CA LEU A 61 -5.50 3.78 -20.86
C LEU A 61 -4.37 3.38 -21.83
N PRO A 62 -4.54 3.57 -23.15
CA PRO A 62 -3.50 3.29 -24.13
C PRO A 62 -2.24 4.11 -23.84
N ARG A 63 -1.06 3.56 -24.19
CA ARG A 63 0.28 4.13 -23.93
C ARG A 63 0.44 5.62 -24.29
N PHE A 64 -0.37 6.13 -25.21
CA PHE A 64 -0.41 7.53 -25.62
C PHE A 64 -1.07 8.47 -24.59
N LEU A 65 -2.03 8.00 -23.77
CA LEU A 65 -2.71 8.78 -22.73
C LEU A 65 -1.87 8.95 -21.45
N ILE A 66 -0.87 8.09 -21.24
CA ILE A 66 0.04 8.18 -20.10
C ILE A 66 1.08 9.31 -20.27
N ALA A 67 1.32 9.78 -21.50
CA ALA A 67 2.19 10.91 -21.77
C ALA A 67 1.64 12.26 -21.26
N GLN A 68 0.36 12.31 -20.86
CA GLN A 68 -0.27 13.50 -20.25
C GLN A 68 -0.24 13.47 -18.72
N PHE A 69 0.09 12.33 -18.10
CA PHE A 69 0.22 12.23 -16.64
C PHE A 69 1.68 12.41 -16.26
N ASN A 70 1.97 13.52 -15.58
CA ASN A 70 3.31 13.86 -15.12
C ASN A 70 3.91 12.74 -14.24
N ALA A 71 4.95 12.07 -14.77
CA ALA A 71 5.64 10.94 -14.17
C ALA A 71 6.33 11.24 -12.82
N THR A 72 6.27 12.48 -12.32
CA THR A 72 6.90 12.86 -11.05
C THR A 72 6.13 12.42 -9.79
N ASN A 73 4.95 11.79 -9.91
CA ASN A 73 4.14 11.35 -8.76
C ASN A 73 3.95 9.82 -8.59
N PHE A 74 4.47 9.00 -9.51
CA PHE A 74 4.33 7.53 -9.47
C PHE A 74 5.67 6.82 -9.79
N PRO A 75 6.53 6.56 -8.79
CA PRO A 75 7.83 5.92 -9.01
C PRO A 75 7.78 4.37 -9.09
N SER A 76 6.64 3.75 -9.42
CA SER A 76 6.50 2.28 -9.39
C SER A 76 5.58 1.78 -10.49
N PHE A 77 5.97 2.00 -11.75
CA PHE A 77 5.30 1.42 -12.91
C PHE A 77 6.15 0.25 -13.42
N ASN A 78 5.81 -0.99 -13.06
CA ASN A 78 6.32 -2.18 -13.73
C ASN A 78 5.14 -2.91 -14.43
N PRO A 79 5.12 -2.95 -15.78
CA PRO A 79 4.02 -3.51 -16.57
C PRO A 79 3.87 -5.04 -16.48
N ASN A 80 4.73 -5.76 -15.73
CA ASN A 80 4.65 -7.21 -15.51
C ASN A 80 4.60 -7.57 -14.02
N GLY A 81 4.16 -6.62 -13.17
CA GLY A 81 4.40 -6.74 -11.74
C GLY A 81 3.55 -7.77 -11.03
N SER A 82 4.25 -8.71 -10.40
CA SER A 82 3.67 -9.73 -9.52
C SER A 82 3.52 -9.17 -8.10
N TYR A 83 3.07 -10.02 -7.16
CA TYR A 83 3.16 -9.75 -5.72
C TYR A 83 4.57 -9.26 -5.31
N PHE A 84 5.61 -9.72 -6.01
CA PHE A 84 6.99 -9.29 -5.83
C PHE A 84 7.25 -7.80 -6.16
N ASP A 85 6.51 -7.21 -7.10
CA ASP A 85 6.70 -5.81 -7.46
C ASP A 85 6.09 -4.86 -6.44
N ALA A 86 4.97 -5.27 -5.84
CA ALA A 86 4.43 -4.60 -4.68
C ALA A 86 5.44 -4.65 -3.52
N LEU A 87 6.12 -5.78 -3.31
CA LEU A 87 7.18 -5.90 -2.31
C LEU A 87 8.39 -5.00 -2.60
N MET A 88 8.80 -4.90 -3.87
CA MET A 88 10.03 -4.19 -4.27
C MET A 88 9.89 -2.69 -4.43
N PHE A 89 8.67 -2.16 -4.57
CA PHE A 89 8.48 -0.73 -4.85
C PHE A 89 7.40 -0.04 -4.01
N PHE A 90 6.58 -0.81 -3.30
CA PHE A 90 5.48 -0.26 -2.51
C PHE A 90 5.66 -0.56 -1.02
N CYS A 91 5.77 -1.83 -0.65
CA CYS A 91 5.93 -2.27 0.72
C CYS A 91 7.25 -1.74 1.30
N ASN A 92 7.19 -1.10 2.47
CA ASN A 92 8.35 -0.54 3.16
C ASN A 92 9.16 0.51 2.35
N ILE A 93 8.62 0.99 1.22
CA ILE A 93 9.31 1.90 0.30
C ILE A 93 8.45 3.11 0.00
N LYS A 94 7.18 2.91 -0.38
CA LYS A 94 6.26 4.01 -0.66
C LYS A 94 5.95 4.74 0.63
N ARG A 95 6.29 6.04 0.69
CA ARG A 95 5.86 6.89 1.81
C ARG A 95 4.35 6.99 1.84
N GLY A 96 3.79 6.65 2.99
CA GLY A 96 2.39 6.86 3.31
C GLY A 96 2.17 8.22 3.94
N VAL A 97 0.91 8.64 3.95
CA VAL A 97 0.45 9.77 4.78
C VAL A 97 -0.63 9.17 5.69
N PRO A 98 -0.54 9.35 7.02
CA PRO A 98 -1.55 8.84 7.94
C PRO A 98 -2.95 9.28 7.53
N ASN A 99 -3.94 8.39 7.67
CA ASN A 99 -5.34 8.67 7.35
C ASN A 99 -5.62 9.05 5.88
N THR A 100 -4.78 8.60 4.95
CA THR A 100 -5.01 8.77 3.51
C THR A 100 -4.97 7.44 2.77
N ASP A 101 -5.60 7.38 1.60
CA ASP A 101 -5.61 6.20 0.74
C ASP A 101 -4.27 5.95 0.01
N LYS A 102 -3.17 6.64 0.39
CA LYS A 102 -1.84 6.49 -0.24
C LYS A 102 -1.29 5.06 -0.15
N CYS A 103 -1.65 4.34 0.91
CA CYS A 103 -1.29 2.94 1.12
C CYS A 103 -2.46 1.98 0.83
N PHE A 104 -3.47 2.44 0.09
CA PHE A 104 -4.63 1.63 -0.29
C PHE A 104 -5.33 0.97 0.91
N GLY A 105 -5.41 1.73 2.00
CA GLY A 105 -6.03 1.33 3.26
C GLY A 105 -5.10 0.62 4.25
N LEU A 106 -3.88 0.22 3.84
CA LEU A 106 -2.87 -0.28 4.77
C LEU A 106 -2.37 0.82 5.71
N PRO A 107 -2.02 0.48 6.96
CA PRO A 107 -1.35 1.41 7.85
C PRO A 107 0.08 1.71 7.38
N CYS A 108 0.65 2.80 7.90
CA CYS A 108 2.07 3.08 7.74
C CYS A 108 2.88 2.34 8.82
N ASN A 109 4.13 1.98 8.50
CA ASN A 109 5.11 1.53 9.48
C ASN A 109 5.27 2.61 10.55
N SER A 110 5.02 2.21 11.80
CA SER A 110 5.15 3.07 12.98
C SER A 110 6.53 2.90 13.60
N GLY A 111 7.02 3.95 14.24
CA GLY A 111 8.31 3.94 14.93
C GLY A 111 8.19 4.49 16.34
N LEU A 112 9.27 4.36 17.10
CA LEU A 112 9.41 5.05 18.39
C LEU A 112 9.70 6.52 18.11
N CYS A 113 8.75 7.38 18.47
CA CYS A 113 8.84 8.81 18.23
C CYS A 113 9.19 9.56 19.51
N ALA A 114 10.20 10.42 19.43
CA ALA A 114 10.56 11.36 20.48
C ALA A 114 10.25 12.78 20.03
N CYS A 115 9.64 13.57 20.91
CA CYS A 115 9.39 14.99 20.69
C CYS A 115 10.65 15.77 21.09
N SER A 116 11.06 16.74 20.28
CA SER A 116 12.21 17.63 20.53
C SER A 116 11.76 19.09 20.60
#